data_AF-A0A6N8VKI0-F1
#
_entry.id   AF-A0A6N8VKI0-F1
#
_cell.length_a   1.000
_cell.length_b   1.000
_cell.length_c   1.000
_cell.angle_alpha   90.00
_cell.angle_beta   90.00
_cell.angle_gamma   90.00
#
_symmetry.space_group_name_H-M   'P 1'
#
loop_
_entity.id
_entity.type
_entity.pdbx_description
1 polymer ?
#
loop_
_entity_poly.entity_id
_entity_poly.type
_entity_poly.pdbx_seq_one_letter_code
_entity_poly.pdbx_strand_id
1 'polypeptide(L)'
;MARFRNWLRSYQPLFEEGGRFHKYYPIYEMVDTFCYWTKEATRCAPHIRDGIDIKRVMSYVVLATVPCVLMSWFNTGYQANLALLEL
;
A
#
# COMPACT_ATOMS: atom_id res chain seq x y z
N MET A 1 7.93 8.84 13.55
CA MET A 1 6.97 8.78 12.41
C MET A 1 6.33 10.13 12.02
N ALA A 2 6.64 11.27 12.66
CA ALA A 2 6.06 12.58 12.28
C ALA A 2 6.78 13.27 11.10
N ARG A 3 8.09 13.03 10.95
CA ARG A 3 8.92 13.71 9.93
C ARG A 3 8.52 13.35 8.49
N PHE A 4 8.25 12.09 8.19
CA PHE A 4 7.81 11.64 6.86
C PHE A 4 6.41 12.14 6.52
N ARG A 5 5.50 12.16 7.51
CA ARG A 5 4.15 12.74 7.35
C ARG A 5 4.19 14.24 7.06
N ASN A 6 5.05 14.98 7.76
CA ASN A 6 5.20 16.42 7.53
C ASN A 6 5.79 16.71 6.14
N TRP A 7 6.69 15.84 5.67
CA TRP A 7 7.25 15.91 4.33
C TRP A 7 6.18 15.66 3.25
N LEU A 8 5.37 14.59 3.35
CA LEU A 8 4.22 14.39 2.44
C LEU A 8 3.26 15.59 2.45
N ARG A 9 2.88 16.10 3.63
CA ARG A 9 2.00 17.26 3.76
C ARG A 9 2.54 18.53 3.11
N SER A 10 3.85 18.70 3.00
CA SER A 10 4.43 19.86 2.31
C SER A 10 4.21 19.83 0.79
N TYR A 11 4.03 18.65 0.19
CA TYR A 11 3.73 18.49 -1.23
C TYR A 11 2.23 18.43 -1.55
N GLN A 12 1.40 18.07 -0.57
CA GLN A 12 -0.06 18.03 -0.68
C GLN A 12 -0.71 19.24 -1.39
N PRO A 13 -0.35 20.52 -1.13
CA PRO A 13 -0.98 21.67 -1.80
C PRO A 13 -0.73 21.75 -3.31
N LEU A 14 0.25 21.01 -3.85
CA LEU A 14 0.49 20.94 -5.30
C LEU A 14 -0.51 20.02 -6.03
N PHE A 15 -1.15 19.12 -5.27
CA PHE A 15 -2.07 18.10 -5.79
C PHE A 15 -3.54 18.40 -5.46
N GLU A 16 -3.83 19.29 -4.50
CA GLU A 16 -5.21 19.72 -4.16
C GLU A 16 -5.88 20.51 -5.30
N GLU A 17 -7.21 20.65 -5.24
CA GLU A 17 -8.04 21.34 -6.23
C GLU A 17 -7.52 22.77 -6.50
N GLY A 18 -6.89 22.96 -7.68
CA GLY A 18 -6.23 24.22 -8.08
C GLY A 18 -4.71 24.15 -8.23
N GLY A 19 -4.07 23.04 -7.84
CA GLY A 19 -2.64 22.81 -8.00
C GLY A 19 -2.23 22.33 -9.40
N ARG A 20 -0.98 22.59 -9.80
CA ARG A 20 -0.42 22.19 -11.11
C ARG A 20 -0.53 20.70 -11.41
N PHE A 21 -0.59 19.85 -10.38
CA PHE A 21 -0.62 18.40 -10.49
C PHE A 21 -1.93 17.77 -10.02
N HIS A 22 -3.04 18.53 -10.05
CA HIS A 22 -4.37 18.04 -9.65
C HIS A 22 -4.76 16.69 -10.30
N LYS A 23 -4.37 16.46 -11.56
CA LYS A 23 -4.63 15.20 -12.26
C LYS A 23 -3.96 13.97 -11.61
N TYR A 24 -2.88 14.16 -10.85
CA TYR A 24 -2.14 13.10 -10.16
C TYR A 24 -2.49 12.99 -8.68
N TYR A 25 -3.50 13.74 -8.22
CA TYR A 25 -4.05 13.61 -6.87
C TYR A 25 -4.37 12.17 -6.46
N PRO A 26 -4.97 11.31 -7.32
CA PRO A 26 -5.31 9.93 -6.93
C PRO A 26 -4.07 9.09 -6.57
N ILE A 27 -2.95 9.34 -7.24
CA ILE A 27 -1.69 8.63 -6.99
C ILE A 27 -1.10 9.09 -5.66
N TYR A 28 -1.09 10.40 -5.41
CA TYR A 28 -0.64 10.97 -4.15
C TYR A 28 -1.49 10.45 -2.97
N GLU A 29 -2.82 10.44 -3.12
CA GLU A 29 -3.76 9.95 -2.12
C GLU A 29 -3.60 8.43 -1.87
N MET A 30 -3.40 7.63 -2.92
CA MET A 30 -3.11 6.20 -2.78
C MET A 30 -1.86 5.95 -1.95
N VAL A 31 -0.78 6.70 -2.21
CA VAL A 31 0.49 6.55 -1.48
C VAL A 31 0.36 7.01 -0.03
N ASP A 32 -0.27 8.16 0.22
CA ASP A 32 -0.53 8.64 1.59
C ASP A 32 -1.40 7.65 2.36
N THR A 33 -2.45 7.10 1.72
CA THR A 33 -3.39 6.14 2.32
C THR A 33 -2.77 4.74 2.51
N PHE A 34 -1.75 4.38 1.75
CA PHE A 34 -1.00 3.13 1.93
C PHE A 34 -0.06 3.22 3.13
N CYS A 35 0.70 4.31 3.24
CA CYS A 35 1.64 4.52 4.33
C CYS A 35 0.97 4.99 5.63
N TYR A 36 -0.14 5.71 5.52
CA TYR A 36 -0.87 6.31 6.62
C TYR A 36 -2.37 6.04 6.53
N TRP A 37 -3.01 5.95 7.70
CA TRP A 37 -4.45 5.76 7.83
C TRP A 37 -5.20 6.97 7.28
N THR A 38 -6.36 6.73 6.64
CA THR A 38 -7.28 7.82 6.28
C THR A 38 -7.64 8.60 7.55
N LYS A 39 -7.65 9.93 7.43
CA LYS A 39 -7.99 10.84 8.54
C LYS A 39 -9.49 11.09 8.63
N GLU A 40 -10.32 10.45 7.81
CA GLU A 40 -11.76 10.60 7.90
C GLU A 40 -12.28 10.06 9.23
N ALA A 41 -12.64 10.98 10.12
CA ALA A 41 -13.31 10.65 11.37
C ALA A 41 -14.79 10.40 11.10
N THR A 42 -15.34 9.37 11.75
CA THR A 42 -16.78 9.10 11.69
C THR A 42 -17.56 10.30 12.21
N ARG A 43 -18.42 10.87 11.35
CA ARG A 43 -19.26 12.04 11.68
C ARG A 43 -20.33 11.73 12.75
N CYS A 44 -20.78 10.48 12.83
CA CYS A 44 -21.78 10.00 13.79
C CYS A 44 -21.27 8.75 14.52
N ALA A 45 -21.90 8.38 15.63
CA ALA A 45 -21.58 7.15 16.37
C ALA A 45 -21.89 5.91 15.52
N PRO A 46 -20.87 5.13 15.09
CA PRO A 46 -21.09 3.94 14.31
C PRO A 46 -21.53 2.77 15.20
N HIS A 47 -22.41 1.92 14.70
CA HIS A 47 -22.83 0.69 15.39
C HIS A 47 -21.66 -0.30 15.54
N ILE A 48 -20.76 -0.38 14.55
CA ILE A 48 -19.56 -1.25 14.54
C ILE A 48 -18.39 -0.47 13.89
N ARG A 49 -17.17 -0.62 14.43
CA ARG A 49 -15.95 0.11 14.00
C ARG A 49 -14.94 -0.73 13.17
N ASP A 50 -15.38 -1.78 12.49
CA ASP A 50 -14.48 -2.78 11.87
C ASP A 50 -13.80 -2.34 10.55
N GLY A 51 -14.28 -1.29 9.88
CA GLY A 51 -13.76 -0.91 8.56
C GLY A 51 -12.27 -0.55 8.55
N ILE A 52 -11.75 0.00 9.65
CA ILE A 52 -10.34 0.35 9.80
C ILE A 52 -9.47 -0.89 9.98
N ASP A 53 -9.94 -1.89 10.72
CA ASP A 53 -9.17 -3.11 10.99
C ASP A 53 -9.09 -4.01 9.76
N ILE A 54 -10.11 -4.05 8.90
CA ILE A 54 -10.10 -4.81 7.64
C ILE A 54 -8.92 -4.39 6.75
N LYS A 55 -8.71 -3.07 6.56
CA LYS A 55 -7.61 -2.57 5.72
C LYS A 55 -6.24 -2.91 6.32
N ARG A 56 -6.13 -2.87 7.66
CA ARG A 56 -4.90 -3.20 8.40
C ARG A 56 -4.53 -4.67 8.26
N VAL A 57 -5.51 -5.54 8.46
CA VAL A 57 -5.36 -6.99 8.33
C VAL A 57 -4.95 -7.35 6.90
N MET A 58 -5.55 -6.72 5.88
CA MET A 58 -5.19 -6.98 4.48
C MET A 58 -3.71 -6.64 4.16
N SER A 59 -3.18 -5.54 4.71
CA SER A 59 -1.75 -5.21 4.54
C SER A 59 -0.82 -6.22 5.21
N TYR A 60 -1.21 -6.77 6.37
CA TYR A 60 -0.42 -7.81 7.03
C TYR A 60 -0.40 -9.12 6.25
N VAL A 61 -1.50 -9.49 5.59
CA VAL A 61 -1.54 -10.69 4.72
C VAL A 61 -0.51 -10.56 3.60
N VAL A 62 -0.44 -9.40 2.93
CA VAL A 62 0.55 -9.16 1.86
C VAL A 62 1.97 -9.31 2.40
N LEU A 63 2.29 -8.70 3.55
CA LEU A 63 3.61 -8.82 4.16
C LEU A 63 3.95 -10.27 4.54
N ALA A 64 2.98 -11.05 5.02
CA ALA A 64 3.16 -12.46 5.36
C ALA A 64 3.42 -13.34 4.12
N THR A 65 2.90 -12.97 2.95
CA THR A 65 3.10 -13.75 1.71
C THR A 65 4.47 -13.54 1.05
N VAL A 66 5.20 -12.46 1.38
CA VAL A 66 6.52 -12.14 0.80
C VAL A 66 7.52 -13.31 0.84
N PRO A 67 7.79 -13.98 1.97
CA PRO A 67 8.73 -15.11 2.00
C PRO A 67 8.25 -16.30 1.14
N CYS A 68 6.95 -16.54 1.07
CA CYS A 68 6.38 -17.61 0.24
C CYS A 68 6.56 -17.34 -1.26
N VAL A 69 6.36 -16.09 -1.69
CA VAL A 69 6.58 -15.66 -3.08
C VAL A 69 8.05 -15.80 -3.46
N LEU A 70 8.98 -15.36 -2.61
CA LEU A 70 10.42 -15.49 -2.86
C LEU A 70 10.84 -16.96 -3.02
N MET A 71 10.35 -17.84 -2.14
CA MET A 71 10.60 -19.28 -2.26
C MET A 71 10.01 -19.86 -3.54
N SER A 72 8.80 -19.43 -3.91
CA SER A 72 8.12 -19.89 -5.14
C SER A 72 8.90 -19.52 -6.40
N TRP A 73 9.43 -18.29 -6.47
CA TRP A 73 10.27 -17.86 -7.60
C TRP A 73 11.57 -18.66 -7.70
N PHE A 74 12.26 -18.88 -6.58
CA PHE A 74 13.48 -19.68 -6.58
C PHE A 74 13.20 -21.13 -7.00
N ASN A 75 12.17 -21.74 -6.43
CA ASN A 75 11.84 -23.14 -6.70
C ASN A 75 11.41 -23.36 -8.16
N THR A 76 10.55 -22.47 -8.69
CA THR A 76 10.10 -22.53 -10.09
C THR A 76 11.27 -22.33 -11.06
N GLY A 77 12.14 -21.36 -10.79
CA GLY A 77 13.31 -21.11 -11.62
C GLY A 77 14.30 -22.27 -11.61
N TYR A 78 14.50 -22.90 -10.44
CA TYR A 78 15.35 -24.08 -10.32
C TYR A 78 14.81 -25.27 -11.13
N GLN A 79 13.51 -25.57 -11.01
CA GLN A 79 12.88 -26.65 -11.78
C GLN A 79 12.93 -26.38 -13.29
N ALA A 80 12.71 -25.13 -13.72
CA ALA A 80 12.81 -24.76 -15.14
C ALA A 80 14.23 -24.97 -15.71
N ASN A 81 15.28 -24.62 -14.95
CA ASN A 81 16.66 -24.82 -15.38
C ASN A 81 17.07 -26.29 -15.43
N LEU A 82 16.59 -27.12 -14.49
CA LEU A 82 16.82 -28.57 -14.54
C LEU A 82 16.20 -29.19 -15.79
N ALA A 83 14.96 -28.83 -16.11
CA ALA A 83 14.28 -29.33 -17.31
C ALA A 83 14.97 -28.92 -18.62
N LEU A 84 15.61 -27.74 -18.66
CA LEU A 84 16.40 -27.29 -19.79
C LEU A 84 17.74 -28.01 -19.94
N LEU A 85 18.31 -28.54 -18.85
CA LEU A 85 19.59 -29.27 -18.86
C LEU A 85 19.42 -30.75 -19.27
N GLU A 86 18.24 -31.32 -19.07
CA GLU A 86 17.93 -32.71 -19.46
C GLU A 86 17.59 -32.87 -20.96
N LEU A 87 17.48 -31.76 -21.69
CA LEU A 87 17.12 -31.69 -23.11
C LEU A 87 18.37 -31.54 -23.99
#